data_AF-A0A4Q5YV10-F1
#
_entry.id   AF-A0A4Q5YV10-F1
#
_cell.length_a   1.000
_cell.length_b   1.000
_cell.length_c   1.000
_cell.angle_alpha   90.00
_cell.angle_beta   90.00
_cell.angle_gamma   90.00
#
_symmetry.space_group_name_H-M   'P 1'
#
loop_
_entity.id
_entity.type
_entity.pdbx_description
1 polymer ?
#
loop_
_entity_poly.entity_id
_entity_poly.type
_entity_poly.pdbx_seq_one_letter_code
_entity_poly.pdbx_strand_id
1 'polypeptide(L)'
;MNRVEGTSFVLFPQGEIEQLKSMQLQILEAIKTLHPNGSKSNAAPTYLTAVEFMRAVKICRSKFDQLSATSKIRVIKKKRKLYVPFSEVERYFTDPSIG
;
A
#
# COMPACT_ATOMS: atom_id res chain seq x y z
N MET A 1 -2.57 34.53 -26.43
CA MET A 1 -1.53 33.59 -26.90
C MET A 1 -2.22 32.51 -27.72
N ASN A 2 -2.15 32.59 -29.06
CA ASN A 2 -2.81 31.65 -29.96
C ASN A 2 -2.00 30.37 -30.05
N ARG A 3 -2.57 29.22 -29.63
CA ARG A 3 -2.01 27.91 -29.89
C ARG A 3 -2.29 27.55 -31.35
N VAL A 4 -1.25 27.48 -32.16
CA VAL A 4 -1.31 26.91 -33.51
C VAL A 4 -1.28 25.40 -33.33
N GLU A 5 -2.42 24.73 -33.52
CA GLU A 5 -2.46 23.27 -33.65
C GLU A 5 -1.94 22.89 -35.03
N GLY A 6 -0.62 22.87 -35.16
CA GLY A 6 0.08 22.32 -36.31
C GLY A 6 0.47 20.88 -36.01
N THR A 7 0.04 19.95 -36.84
CA THR A 7 0.52 18.56 -36.79
C THR A 7 2.00 18.55 -37.14
N SER A 8 2.86 18.33 -36.14
CA SER A 8 4.30 18.21 -36.35
C SER A 8 4.65 16.75 -36.62
N PHE A 9 5.29 16.49 -37.75
CA PHE A 9 5.81 15.18 -38.10
C PHE A 9 7.31 15.15 -37.78
N VAL A 10 7.72 14.16 -37.00
CA VAL A 10 9.13 13.96 -36.65
C VAL A 10 9.57 12.64 -37.28
N LEU A 11 10.56 12.72 -38.16
CA LEU A 11 11.15 11.55 -38.80
C LEU A 11 12.24 11.01 -37.89
N PHE A 12 12.16 9.72 -37.60
CA PHE A 12 13.17 9.02 -36.80
C PHE A 12 13.71 7.83 -37.58
N PRO A 13 15.02 7.53 -37.46
CA PRO A 13 15.58 6.30 -37.97
C PRO A 13 14.92 5.10 -37.31
N GLN A 14 14.57 4.09 -38.12
CA GLN A 14 13.87 2.90 -37.62
C GLN A 14 14.62 2.22 -36.46
N GLY A 15 15.95 2.09 -36.57
CA GLY A 15 16.78 1.47 -35.54
C GLY A 15 16.74 2.19 -34.20
N GLU A 16 16.66 3.53 -34.20
CA GLU A 16 16.59 4.31 -32.95
C GLU A 16 15.26 4.11 -32.23
N ILE A 17 14.15 4.05 -32.97
CA ILE A 17 12.82 3.76 -32.40
C ILE A 17 12.78 2.35 -31.79
N GLU A 18 13.35 1.37 -32.47
CA GLU A 18 13.36 -0.02 -32.00
C GLU A 18 14.20 -0.17 -30.73
N GLN A 19 15.35 0.52 -30.66
CA GLN A 19 16.18 0.59 -29.45
C GLN A 19 15.45 1.25 -28.30
N LEU A 20 14.77 2.37 -28.55
CA LEU A 20 14.04 3.12 -27.53
C LEU A 20 12.86 2.31 -26.96
N LYS A 21 12.11 1.61 -27.82
CA LYS A 21 11.06 0.68 -27.40
C LYS A 21 11.62 -0.46 -26.57
N SER A 22 12.73 -1.06 -27.00
CA SER A 22 13.37 -2.17 -26.29
C SER A 22 13.84 -1.74 -24.89
N MET A 23 14.44 -0.56 -24.78
CA MET A 23 14.87 0.01 -23.51
C MET A 23 13.68 0.30 -22.58
N GLN A 24 12.57 0.84 -23.11
CA GLN A 24 11.35 1.06 -22.32
C GLN A 24 10.76 -0.25 -21.79
N LEU A 25 10.77 -1.32 -22.59
CA LEU A 25 10.31 -2.64 -22.15
C LEU A 25 11.17 -3.20 -21.02
N GLN A 26 12.49 -3.08 -21.13
CA GLN A 26 13.42 -3.51 -20.06
C GLN A 26 13.22 -2.73 -18.77
N ILE A 27 13.03 -1.41 -18.84
CA ILE A 27 12.73 -0.58 -17.67
C ILE A 27 11.41 -1.01 -17.04
N LEU A 28 10.39 -1.27 -17.85
CA LEU A 28 9.07 -1.70 -17.38
C LEU A 28 9.14 -3.07 -16.69
N GLU A 29 9.94 -4.00 -17.22
CA GLU A 29 10.20 -5.29 -16.59
C GLU A 29 11.00 -5.14 -15.28
N ALA A 30 12.02 -4.29 -15.25
CA ALA A 30 12.75 -3.97 -14.02
C ALA A 30 11.83 -3.37 -12.95
N ILE A 31 10.91 -2.46 -13.32
CA ILE A 31 9.94 -1.89 -12.38
C ILE A 31 8.97 -2.96 -11.87
N LYS A 32 8.50 -3.86 -12.74
CA LYS A 32 7.62 -4.98 -12.36
C LYS A 32 8.30 -5.94 -11.40
N THR A 33 9.57 -6.26 -11.62
CA THR A 33 10.34 -7.18 -10.78
C THR A 33 10.75 -6.55 -9.45
N LEU A 34 10.98 -5.23 -9.39
CA LEU A 34 11.21 -4.47 -8.16
C LEU A 34 9.94 -4.32 -7.31
N HIS A 35 8.75 -4.45 -7.91
CA HIS A 35 7.47 -4.59 -7.23
C HIS A 35 6.92 -6.02 -7.35
N PRO A 36 7.57 -7.04 -6.75
CA PRO A 36 7.08 -8.42 -6.84
C PRO A 36 5.75 -8.61 -6.11
N ASN A 37 5.30 -7.61 -5.34
CA ASN A 37 3.99 -7.54 -4.72
C ASN A 37 3.44 -6.13 -4.85
N GLY A 38 2.87 -5.82 -6.02
CA GLY A 38 1.77 -4.87 -6.10
C GLY A 38 0.54 -5.44 -5.39
N SER A 39 0.65 -5.73 -4.08
CA SER A 39 -0.50 -5.80 -3.21
C SER A 39 -1.16 -4.43 -3.30
N LYS A 40 -2.25 -4.37 -4.07
CA LYS A 40 -3.21 -3.28 -4.02
C LYS A 40 -3.46 -2.94 -2.56
N SER A 41 -2.91 -1.81 -2.11
CA SER A 41 -3.53 -1.02 -1.05
C SER A 41 -2.94 0.38 -1.08
N ASN A 42 -3.23 1.10 -2.18
CA ASN A 42 -3.38 2.54 -2.10
C ASN A 42 -4.80 2.91 -1.60
N ALA A 43 -5.55 1.93 -1.09
CA ALA A 43 -6.70 2.20 -0.25
C ALA A 43 -6.14 2.82 1.02
N ALA A 44 -6.57 4.04 1.34
CA ALA A 44 -6.31 4.64 2.64
C ALA A 44 -6.48 3.57 3.72
N PRO A 45 -5.54 3.43 4.68
CA PRO A 45 -5.64 2.39 5.70
C PRO A 45 -7.03 2.47 6.30
N THR A 46 -7.85 1.45 6.04
CA THR A 46 -9.20 1.39 6.58
C THR A 46 -9.03 1.24 8.08
N TYR A 47 -9.36 2.29 8.82
CA TYR A 47 -9.19 2.29 10.27
C TYR A 47 -10.41 1.66 10.91
N LEU A 48 -10.18 0.58 11.65
CA LEU A 48 -11.16 -0.04 12.52
C LEU A 48 -11.14 0.63 13.88
N THR A 49 -12.29 0.73 14.53
CA THR A 49 -12.35 1.06 15.95
C THR A 49 -11.81 -0.10 16.79
N ALA A 50 -11.36 0.18 18.01
CA ALA A 50 -10.92 -0.87 18.93
C ALA A 50 -11.98 -1.95 19.15
N VAL A 51 -13.28 -1.59 19.14
CA VAL A 51 -14.38 -2.56 19.27
C VAL A 51 -14.46 -3.50 18.08
N GLU A 52 -14.31 -2.99 16.86
CA GLU A 52 -14.30 -3.80 15.64
C GLU A 52 -13.08 -4.70 15.59
N PHE A 53 -11.90 -4.19 15.95
CA PHE A 53 -10.67 -4.99 16.05
C PHE A 53 -10.83 -6.15 17.05
N MET A 54 -11.33 -5.87 18.26
CA MET A 54 -11.57 -6.89 19.28
C MET A 54 -12.55 -7.98 18.81
N ARG A 55 -13.59 -7.59 18.06
CA ARG A 55 -14.55 -8.53 17.46
C ARG A 55 -13.94 -9.38 16.35
N ALA A 56 -13.13 -8.77 15.47
CA ALA A 56 -12.47 -9.46 14.37
C ALA A 56 -11.45 -10.49 14.87
N VAL A 57 -10.65 -10.12 15.87
CA VAL A 57 -9.58 -10.95 16.43
C VAL A 57 -10.09 -11.86 17.57
N LYS A 58 -11.34 -11.68 18.01
CA LYS A 58 -11.97 -12.39 19.13
C LYS A 58 -11.17 -12.30 20.44
N ILE A 59 -10.72 -11.09 20.78
CA ILE A 59 -9.97 -10.82 22.02
C ILE A 59 -10.75 -9.93 22.98
N CYS A 60 -10.48 -10.09 24.27
CA CYS A 60 -11.01 -9.23 25.33
C CYS A 60 -10.25 -7.90 25.44
N ARG A 61 -10.87 -6.92 26.12
CA ARG A 61 -10.31 -5.59 26.33
C ARG A 61 -8.94 -5.61 27.03
N SER A 62 -8.76 -6.52 28.00
CA SER A 62 -7.49 -6.70 28.72
C SER A 62 -6.32 -7.03 27.79
N LYS A 63 -6.51 -8.00 26.88
CA LYS A 63 -5.50 -8.39 25.89
C LYS A 63 -5.27 -7.26 24.88
N PHE A 64 -6.31 -6.54 24.46
CA PHE A 64 -6.15 -5.37 23.59
C PHE A 64 -5.29 -4.28 24.24
N ASP A 65 -5.56 -3.94 25.50
CA ASP A 65 -4.79 -2.93 26.23
C ASP A 65 -3.34 -3.40 26.45
N GLN A 66 -3.11 -4.69 26.71
CA GLN A 66 -1.76 -5.26 26.79
C GLN A 66 -1.00 -5.13 25.45
N LEU A 67 -1.63 -5.48 24.33
CA LEU A 67 -1.02 -5.40 22.99
C LEU A 67 -0.71 -3.95 22.60
N SER A 68 -1.60 -3.03 22.98
CA SER A 68 -1.39 -1.59 22.79
C SER A 68 -0.25 -1.07 23.67
N ALA A 69 -0.19 -1.47 24.95
CA ALA A 69 0.85 -1.03 25.88
C ALA A 69 2.24 -1.57 25.52
N THR A 70 2.31 -2.81 25.03
CA THR A 70 3.54 -3.46 24.56
C THR A 70 3.92 -3.07 23.13
N SER A 71 3.18 -2.16 22.49
CA SER A 71 3.41 -1.70 21.11
C SER A 71 3.48 -2.82 20.07
N LYS A 72 2.82 -3.97 20.34
CA LYS A 72 2.70 -5.09 19.39
C LYS A 72 1.73 -4.78 18.26
N ILE A 73 0.72 -3.95 18.52
CA ILE A 73 -0.25 -3.47 17.53
C ILE A 73 -0.17 -1.95 17.39
N ARG A 74 -0.37 -1.43 16.18
CA ARG A 74 -0.46 0.02 15.94
C ARG A 74 -1.83 0.56 16.28
N VAL A 75 -1.89 1.52 17.19
CA VAL A 75 -3.14 2.18 17.62
C VAL A 75 -3.01 3.69 17.47
N ILE A 76 -4.01 4.31 16.86
CA ILE A 76 -4.13 5.76 16.71
C ILE A 76 -5.26 6.26 17.61
N LYS A 77 -4.95 7.16 18.53
CA LYS A 77 -5.96 7.82 19.36
C LYS A 77 -6.49 9.06 18.64
N LYS A 78 -7.80 9.11 18.37
CA LYS A 78 -8.47 10.28 17.80
C LYS A 78 -9.62 10.70 18.71
N LYS A 79 -9.44 11.85 19.37
CA LYS A 79 -10.32 12.35 20.45
C LYS A 79 -10.44 11.30 21.57
N ARG A 80 -11.64 10.72 21.76
CA ARG A 80 -11.94 9.71 22.78
C ARG A 80 -11.90 8.26 22.26
N LYS A 81 -11.72 8.06 20.95
CA LYS A 81 -11.77 6.74 20.31
C LYS A 81 -10.38 6.27 19.91
N LEU A 82 -10.17 4.95 20.01
CA LEU A 82 -8.97 4.26 19.54
C LEU A 82 -9.26 3.62 18.19
N TYR A 83 -8.36 3.83 17.25
CA TYR A 83 -8.42 3.31 15.89
C TYR A 83 -7.21 2.42 15.61
N VAL A 84 -7.41 1.36 14.87
CA VAL A 84 -6.40 0.37 14.51
C VAL A 84 -6.45 0.20 12.98
N PRO A 85 -5.31 0.24 12.28
CA PRO A 85 -5.27 -0.07 10.86
C PRO A 85 -5.78 -1.49 10.60
N PHE A 86 -6.56 -1.68 9.54
CA PHE A 86 -7.07 -3.01 9.15
C PHE A 86 -5.95 -4.04 8.97
N SER A 87 -4.79 -3.62 8.47
CA SER A 87 -3.61 -4.49 8.28
C SER A 87 -3.09 -5.14 9.58
N GLU A 88 -3.36 -4.54 10.74
CA GLU A 88 -2.95 -5.14 12.02
C GLU A 88 -3.80 -6.36 12.39
N VAL A 89 -5.01 -6.51 11.82
CA VAL A 89 -5.83 -7.72 11.99
C VAL A 89 -5.13 -8.91 11.33
N GLU A 90 -4.72 -8.76 10.07
CA GLU A 90 -3.98 -9.80 9.33
C GLU A 90 -2.65 -10.11 10.01
N ARG A 91 -1.95 -9.07 10.46
CA ARG A 91 -0.68 -9.21 11.16
C ARG A 91 -0.81 -10.02 12.46
N TYR A 92 -1.90 -9.84 13.20
CA TYR A 92 -2.16 -10.61 14.42
C TYR A 92 -2.21 -12.12 14.16
N PHE A 93 -2.79 -12.55 13.04
CA PHE A 93 -2.87 -13.97 12.68
C PHE A 93 -1.61 -14.52 12.01
N THR A 94 -0.83 -13.66 11.36
CA THR A 94 0.34 -14.06 10.56
C THR A 94 1.63 -14.06 11.37
N ASP A 95 1.78 -13.14 12.32
CA ASP A 95 2.98 -12.97 13.11
C ASP A 95 2.88 -13.76 14.44
N PRO A 96 3.64 -14.87 14.60
CA PRO A 96 3.59 -15.70 15.80
C PRO A 96 4.10 -14.97 17.06
N SER A 97 4.71 -13.79 16.90
CA SER A 97 5.20 -12.98 18.02
C SER A 97 4.09 -12.20 18.74
N ILE A 98 2.89 -12.10 18.14
CA ILE A 98 1.78 -11.26 18.61
C ILE A 98 0.72 -12.07 19.37
N GLY A 99 0.42 -13.30 18.93
CA GLY A 99 -0.56 -14.23 19.51
C GLY A 99 -0.36 -14.53 20.99
#